data_AF-F0NPS0-F1
#
_entry.id   AF-F0NPS0-F1
#
_cell.length_a   1.000
_cell.length_b   1.000
_cell.length_c   1.000
_cell.angle_alpha   90.00
_cell.angle_beta   90.00
_cell.angle_gamma   90.00
#
_symmetry.space_group_name_H-M   'P 1'
#
loop_
_entity.id
_entity.type
_entity.pdbx_description
1 polymer ?
#
loop_
_entity_poly.entity_id
_entity_poly.type
_entity_poly.pdbx_seq_one_letter_code
_entity_poly.pdbx_strand_id
1 'polypeptide(L)'
;MKKRGKSLAELLIDVRIARNKVQSIINRMQNKLGTYNYVFMRNVASFPHLSKMVARESELLENVMDHLLTLEVVLEILEIKIETIIYIGNIVTSAASVVEAIKLLKDSFNLTPDISVLLDDIYSNFYVNVDLPKEIKINVKEEARNVLANAEKIVEKRKSEAYYQVNT
;
A
#
# COMPACT_ATOMS: atom_id res chain seq x y z
N MET A 1 -8.67 -24.35 -18.54
CA MET A 1 -7.64 -23.67 -17.74
C MET A 1 -8.24 -22.41 -17.13
N LYS A 2 -8.44 -22.35 -15.81
CA LYS A 2 -8.84 -21.10 -15.13
C LYS A 2 -7.68 -20.11 -15.22
N LYS A 3 -7.91 -18.91 -15.78
CA LYS A 3 -6.89 -17.84 -15.77
C LYS A 3 -6.49 -17.60 -14.30
N ARG A 4 -5.19 -17.76 -13.98
CA ARG A 4 -4.66 -17.27 -12.71
C ARG A 4 -4.98 -15.77 -12.66
N GLY A 5 -5.69 -15.33 -11.62
CA GLY A 5 -5.94 -13.91 -11.40
C GLY A 5 -4.61 -13.15 -11.27
N LYS A 6 -4.60 -11.87 -11.66
CA LYS A 6 -3.43 -11.00 -11.48
C LYS A 6 -3.11 -10.84 -9.99
N SER A 7 -1.83 -10.76 -9.65
CA SER A 7 -1.37 -10.41 -8.31
C SER A 7 -1.70 -8.95 -7.97
N LEU A 8 -1.72 -8.60 -6.68
CA LEU A 8 -1.93 -7.20 -6.24
C LEU A 8 -0.83 -6.27 -6.78
N ALA A 9 0.40 -6.74 -6.91
CA ALA A 9 1.50 -5.97 -7.49
C ALA A 9 1.29 -5.70 -9.00
N GLU A 10 0.83 -6.71 -9.75
CA GLU A 10 0.48 -6.54 -11.17
C GLU A 10 -0.71 -5.58 -11.32
N LEU A 11 -1.71 -5.67 -10.46
CA LEU A 11 -2.85 -4.75 -10.44
C LEU A 11 -2.41 -3.31 -10.15
N LEU A 12 -1.49 -3.11 -9.19
CA LEU A 12 -0.92 -1.78 -8.89
C LEU A 12 -0.25 -1.17 -10.13
N ILE A 13 0.52 -1.98 -10.87
CA ILE A 13 1.15 -1.55 -12.12
C ILE A 13 0.10 -1.16 -13.16
N ASP A 14 -0.95 -1.96 -13.34
CA ASP A 14 -2.02 -1.66 -14.28
C ASP A 14 -2.73 -0.34 -13.94
N VAL A 15 -3.01 -0.08 -12.66
CA VAL A 15 -3.65 1.17 -12.19
C VAL A 15 -2.76 2.37 -12.49
N ARG A 16 -1.46 2.29 -12.20
CA ARG A 16 -0.48 3.34 -12.54
C ARG A 16 -0.42 3.63 -14.03
N ILE A 17 -0.41 2.58 -14.86
CA ILE A 17 -0.45 2.72 -16.32
C ILE A 17 -1.75 3.41 -16.77
N ALA A 18 -2.89 3.04 -16.20
CA ALA A 18 -4.17 3.66 -16.49
C ALA A 18 -4.18 5.15 -16.12
N ARG A 19 -3.69 5.49 -14.92
CA ARG A 19 -3.55 6.88 -14.45
C ARG A 19 -2.69 7.73 -15.38
N ASN A 20 -1.53 7.22 -15.80
CA ASN A 20 -0.66 7.90 -16.77
C ASN A 20 -1.35 8.13 -18.13
N LYS A 21 -2.14 7.16 -18.60
CA LYS A 21 -2.93 7.32 -19.82
C LYS A 21 -4.00 8.40 -19.67
N VAL A 22 -4.71 8.44 -18.55
CA VAL A 22 -5.70 9.48 -18.23
C VAL A 22 -5.04 10.85 -18.22
N GLN A 23 -3.90 11.00 -17.53
CA GLN A 23 -3.15 12.25 -17.50
C GLN A 23 -2.73 12.73 -18.91
N SER A 24 -2.27 11.81 -19.76
CA SER A 24 -1.93 12.11 -21.16
C SER A 24 -3.15 12.58 -21.97
N ILE A 25 -4.34 12.03 -21.71
CA ILE A 25 -5.59 12.49 -22.33
C ILE A 25 -5.94 13.90 -21.82
N ILE A 26 -5.87 14.14 -20.51
CA ILE A 26 -6.14 15.45 -19.90
C ILE A 26 -5.25 16.53 -20.53
N ASN A 27 -3.94 16.29 -20.62
CA ASN A 27 -2.99 17.25 -21.20
C ASN A 27 -3.33 17.58 -22.67
N ARG A 28 -3.77 16.59 -23.46
CA ARG A 28 -4.22 16.82 -24.84
C ARG A 28 -5.51 17.65 -24.90
N MET A 29 -6.44 17.41 -23.99
CA MET A 29 -7.68 18.19 -23.91
C MET A 29 -7.42 19.63 -23.49
N GLN A 30 -6.54 19.86 -22.53
CA GLN A 30 -6.13 21.22 -22.11
C GLN A 30 -5.53 22.02 -23.27
N ASN A 31 -4.65 21.42 -24.07
CA ASN A 31 -4.08 22.07 -25.26
C ASN A 31 -5.15 22.41 -26.30
N LYS A 32 -6.12 21.51 -26.49
CA LYS A 32 -7.25 21.71 -27.40
C LYS A 32 -8.16 22.85 -26.89
N LEU A 33 -8.44 22.90 -25.59
CA LEU A 33 -9.20 23.98 -24.96
C LEU A 33 -8.51 25.34 -25.14
N GLY A 34 -7.19 25.40 -24.93
CA GLY A 34 -6.40 26.61 -25.17
C GLY A 34 -6.50 27.10 -26.62
N THR A 35 -6.53 26.17 -27.58
CA THR A 35 -6.73 26.49 -29.00
C THR A 35 -8.12 27.05 -29.26
N TYR A 36 -9.16 26.44 -28.67
CA TYR A 36 -10.54 26.94 -28.80
C TYR A 36 -10.71 28.33 -28.20
N ASN A 37 -10.16 28.58 -27.02
CA ASN A 37 -10.20 29.90 -26.39
C ASN A 37 -9.49 30.96 -27.23
N TYR A 38 -8.33 30.62 -27.82
CA TYR A 38 -7.64 31.52 -28.75
C TYR A 38 -8.49 31.83 -30.00
N VAL A 39 -9.08 30.81 -30.63
CA VAL A 39 -9.95 30.99 -31.81
C VAL A 39 -11.17 31.82 -31.46
N PHE A 40 -11.80 31.58 -30.31
CA PHE A 40 -12.93 32.35 -29.82
C PHE A 40 -12.58 33.84 -29.71
N MET A 41 -11.51 34.17 -28.98
CA MET A 41 -11.09 35.56 -28.73
C MET A 41 -10.76 36.30 -30.03
N ARG A 42 -10.10 35.63 -30.99
CA ARG A 42 -9.71 36.24 -32.27
C ARG A 42 -10.90 36.54 -33.18
N ASN A 43 -11.98 35.78 -33.06
CA ASN A 43 -13.09 35.83 -34.02
C ASN A 43 -14.39 36.42 -33.45
N VAL A 44 -14.45 36.76 -32.15
CA VAL A 44 -15.70 37.18 -31.49
C VAL A 44 -16.36 38.40 -32.12
N ALA A 45 -15.56 39.36 -32.61
CA ALA A 45 -16.07 40.57 -33.25
C ALA A 45 -16.43 40.37 -34.73
N SER A 46 -15.64 39.57 -35.46
CA SER A 46 -15.75 39.46 -36.92
C SER A 46 -16.60 38.28 -37.39
N PHE A 47 -16.68 37.20 -36.60
CA PHE A 47 -17.40 35.98 -36.94
C PHE A 47 -18.17 35.42 -35.73
N PRO A 48 -19.28 36.07 -35.31
CA PRO A 48 -20.02 35.69 -34.10
C PRO A 48 -20.55 34.25 -34.11
N HIS A 49 -20.99 33.75 -35.28
CA HIS A 49 -21.46 32.37 -35.42
C HIS A 49 -20.36 31.34 -35.16
N LEU A 50 -19.14 31.60 -35.65
CA LEU A 50 -17.98 30.75 -35.41
C LEU A 50 -17.61 30.75 -33.92
N SER A 51 -17.55 31.93 -33.30
CA SER A 51 -17.26 32.04 -31.86
C SER A 51 -18.31 31.33 -31.00
N LYS A 52 -19.60 31.41 -31.34
CA LYS A 52 -20.65 30.69 -30.61
C LYS A 52 -20.50 29.17 -30.71
N MET A 53 -20.13 28.66 -31.89
CA MET A 53 -19.88 27.24 -32.09
C MET A 53 -18.67 26.76 -31.26
N VAL A 54 -17.57 27.52 -31.30
CA VAL A 54 -16.35 27.21 -30.53
C VAL A 54 -16.62 27.25 -29.03
N ALA A 55 -17.40 28.20 -28.52
CA ALA A 55 -17.78 28.26 -27.11
C ALA A 55 -18.53 27.00 -26.65
N ARG A 56 -19.45 26.49 -27.47
CA ARG A 56 -20.19 25.25 -27.18
C ARG A 56 -19.27 24.03 -27.17
N GLU A 57 -18.33 23.94 -28.11
CA GLU A 57 -17.35 22.86 -28.14
C GLU A 57 -16.39 22.92 -26.95
N SER A 58 -16.00 24.13 -26.50
CA SER A 58 -15.24 24.31 -25.26
C SER A 58 -15.99 23.80 -24.04
N GLU A 59 -17.28 24.16 -23.89
CA GLU A 59 -18.11 23.71 -22.76
C GLU A 59 -18.25 22.18 -22.72
N LEU A 60 -18.45 21.53 -23.87
CA LEU A 60 -18.46 20.07 -23.94
C LEU A 60 -17.11 19.46 -23.55
N LEU A 61 -16.00 20.09 -23.96
CA LEU A 61 -14.66 19.61 -23.64
C LEU A 61 -14.33 19.79 -22.14
N GLU A 62 -14.74 20.90 -21.53
CA GLU A 62 -14.60 21.15 -20.09
C GLU A 62 -15.35 20.11 -19.28
N ASN A 63 -16.61 19.82 -19.64
CA ASN A 63 -17.38 18.77 -18.99
C ASN A 63 -16.66 17.41 -19.04
N VAL A 64 -16.12 17.01 -20.20
CA VAL A 64 -15.36 15.75 -20.32
C VAL A 64 -14.07 15.80 -19.48
N MET A 65 -13.40 16.95 -19.43
CA MET A 65 -12.19 17.15 -18.66
C MET A 65 -12.45 16.99 -17.15
N ASP A 66 -13.56 17.51 -16.64
CA ASP A 66 -13.95 17.34 -15.22
C ASP A 66 -14.16 15.87 -14.85
N HIS A 67 -14.75 15.08 -15.75
CA HIS A 67 -14.90 13.63 -15.54
C HIS A 67 -13.56 12.91 -15.57
N LEU A 68 -12.63 13.32 -16.44
CA LEU A 68 -11.29 12.74 -16.51
C LEU A 68 -10.44 13.08 -15.28
N LEU A 69 -10.53 14.32 -14.78
CA LEU A 69 -9.91 14.74 -13.53
C LEU A 69 -10.47 13.93 -12.35
N THR A 70 -11.78 13.75 -12.31
CA THR A 70 -12.42 12.89 -11.30
C THR A 70 -11.92 11.45 -11.38
N LEU A 71 -11.79 10.89 -12.58
CA LEU A 71 -11.26 9.54 -12.78
C LEU A 71 -9.80 9.42 -12.34
N GLU A 72 -8.97 10.43 -12.62
CA GLU A 72 -7.57 10.48 -12.20
C GLU A 72 -7.45 10.40 -10.68
N VAL A 73 -8.24 11.19 -9.95
CA VAL A 73 -8.32 11.16 -8.49
C VAL A 73 -8.79 9.80 -7.97
N VAL A 74 -9.81 9.20 -8.59
CA VAL A 74 -10.29 7.87 -8.20
C VAL A 74 -9.22 6.79 -8.40
N LEU A 75 -8.45 6.87 -9.49
CA LEU A 75 -7.34 5.95 -9.75
C LEU A 75 -6.19 6.13 -8.76
N GLU A 76 -5.88 7.37 -8.37
CA GLU A 76 -4.91 7.66 -7.30
C GLU A 76 -5.35 7.06 -5.96
N ILE A 77 -6.60 7.25 -5.58
CA ILE A 77 -7.13 6.66 -4.33
C ILE A 77 -7.02 5.13 -4.39
N LEU A 78 -7.34 4.52 -5.53
CA LEU A 78 -7.21 3.08 -5.71
C LEU A 78 -5.75 2.61 -5.60
N GLU A 79 -4.80 3.34 -6.20
CA GLU A 79 -3.36 3.09 -6.09
C GLU A 79 -2.92 3.04 -4.62
N ILE A 80 -3.25 4.08 -3.85
CA ILE A 80 -2.93 4.20 -2.43
C ILE A 80 -3.51 3.02 -1.64
N LYS A 81 -4.75 2.63 -1.92
CA LYS A 81 -5.40 1.50 -1.22
C LYS A 81 -4.73 0.17 -1.54
N ILE A 82 -4.35 -0.08 -2.79
CA ILE A 82 -3.64 -1.31 -3.16
C ILE A 82 -2.26 -1.37 -2.49
N GLU A 83 -1.50 -0.28 -2.50
CA GLU A 83 -0.22 -0.19 -1.78
C GLU A 83 -0.40 -0.46 -0.29
N THR A 84 -1.40 0.15 0.32
CA THR A 84 -1.70 -0.04 1.74
C THR A 84 -1.97 -1.51 2.06
N ILE A 85 -2.73 -2.21 1.22
CA ILE A 85 -3.00 -3.66 1.39
C ILE A 85 -1.69 -4.46 1.32
N ILE A 86 -0.81 -4.15 0.36
CA ILE A 86 0.49 -4.81 0.24
C ILE A 86 1.34 -4.58 1.50
N TYR A 87 1.40 -3.34 1.99
CA TYR A 87 2.12 -3.00 3.23
C TYR A 87 1.54 -3.71 4.45
N ILE A 88 0.22 -3.74 4.61
CA ILE A 88 -0.45 -4.48 5.69
C ILE A 88 -0.11 -5.96 5.60
N GLY A 89 -0.10 -6.56 4.41
CA GLY A 89 0.31 -7.94 4.20
C GLY A 89 1.73 -8.22 4.70
N ASN A 90 2.67 -7.31 4.44
CA ASN A 90 4.04 -7.40 4.95
C ASN A 90 4.10 -7.28 6.48
N ILE A 91 3.33 -6.36 7.08
CA ILE A 91 3.25 -6.20 8.55
C ILE A 91 2.69 -7.46 9.20
N VAL A 92 1.61 -8.01 8.66
CA VAL A 92 0.98 -9.24 9.16
C VAL A 92 1.95 -10.41 9.07
N THR A 93 2.74 -10.49 7.99
CA THR A 93 3.82 -11.48 7.84
C THR A 93 4.88 -11.32 8.92
N SER A 94 5.37 -10.10 9.14
CA SER A 94 6.37 -9.81 10.18
C SER A 94 5.86 -10.12 11.58
N ALA A 95 4.59 -9.81 11.89
CA ALA A 95 3.96 -10.15 13.15
C ALA A 95 3.92 -11.67 13.38
N ALA A 96 3.65 -12.45 12.34
CA ALA A 96 3.68 -13.91 12.41
C ALA A 96 5.07 -14.44 12.79
N SER A 97 6.14 -13.83 12.25
CA SER A 97 7.53 -14.17 12.61
C SER A 97 7.84 -13.89 14.08
N VAL A 98 7.28 -12.82 14.66
CA VAL A 98 7.41 -12.54 16.10
C VAL A 98 6.66 -13.58 16.94
N VAL A 99 5.45 -13.98 16.53
CA VAL A 99 4.66 -14.98 17.27
C VAL A 99 5.29 -16.37 17.18
N GLU A 100 5.88 -16.73 16.05
CA GLU A 100 6.64 -17.97 15.93
C GLU A 100 7.93 -17.91 16.77
N ALA A 101 8.56 -16.74 16.93
CA ALA A 101 9.67 -16.54 17.86
C ALA A 101 9.26 -16.77 19.32
N ILE A 102 8.08 -16.28 19.74
CA ILE A 102 7.50 -16.53 21.06
C ILE A 102 7.36 -18.04 21.31
N LYS A 103 6.86 -18.77 20.30
CA LYS A 103 6.73 -20.24 20.38
C LYS A 103 8.08 -20.94 20.48
N LEU A 104 9.10 -20.51 19.74
CA LEU A 104 10.45 -21.06 19.85
C LEU A 104 11.06 -20.79 21.23
N LEU A 105 10.78 -19.62 21.82
CA LEU A 105 11.28 -19.27 23.15
C LEU A 105 10.66 -20.13 24.27
N LYS A 106 9.44 -20.63 24.06
CA LYS A 106 8.73 -21.51 25.01
C LYS A 106 9.59 -22.69 25.48
N ASP A 107 10.37 -23.28 24.57
CA ASP A 107 11.26 -24.43 24.87
C ASP A 107 12.33 -24.09 25.92
N SER A 108 12.59 -22.80 26.17
CA SER A 108 13.50 -22.32 27.21
C SER A 108 12.85 -22.24 28.60
N PHE A 109 11.52 -22.37 28.69
CA PHE A 109 10.73 -22.24 29.92
C PHE A 109 10.18 -23.57 30.44
N ASN A 110 10.87 -24.68 30.16
CA ASN A 110 10.43 -26.04 30.54
C ASN A 110 10.18 -26.25 32.05
N LEU A 111 10.74 -25.39 32.90
CA LEU A 111 10.61 -25.44 34.36
C LEU A 111 9.52 -24.50 34.91
N THR A 112 8.84 -23.74 34.05
CA THR A 112 7.83 -22.76 34.47
C THR A 112 6.53 -22.98 33.67
N PRO A 113 5.68 -23.93 34.09
CA PRO A 113 4.47 -24.31 33.37
C PRO A 113 3.52 -23.13 33.10
N ASP A 114 3.38 -22.21 34.05
CA ASP A 114 2.51 -21.04 33.92
C ASP A 114 2.92 -20.14 32.75
N ILE A 115 4.24 -19.96 32.54
CA ILE A 115 4.77 -19.20 31.40
C ILE A 115 4.51 -19.98 30.11
N SER A 116 4.75 -21.29 30.11
CA SER A 116 4.53 -22.15 28.96
C SER A 116 3.07 -22.06 28.43
N VAL A 117 2.09 -22.10 29.34
CA VAL A 117 0.66 -21.93 29.01
C VAL A 117 0.38 -20.54 28.46
N LEU A 118 0.90 -19.49 29.10
CA LEU A 118 0.73 -18.11 28.63
C LEU A 118 1.27 -17.90 27.19
N LEU A 119 2.40 -18.52 26.86
CA LEU A 119 2.98 -18.42 25.51
C LEU A 119 2.15 -19.21 24.48
N ASP A 120 1.61 -20.37 24.86
CA ASP A 120 0.68 -21.14 24.01
C ASP A 120 -0.63 -20.37 23.73
N ASP A 121 -1.15 -19.67 24.73
CA ASP A 121 -2.33 -18.82 24.60
C ASP A 121 -2.08 -17.66 23.63
N ILE A 122 -0.91 -17.00 23.72
CA ILE A 122 -0.54 -15.94 22.77
C ILE A 122 -0.44 -16.49 21.35
N TYR A 123 0.22 -17.64 21.19
CA TYR A 123 0.39 -18.29 19.89
C TYR A 123 -0.96 -18.66 19.26
N SER A 124 -1.78 -19.39 20.01
CA SER A 124 -3.08 -19.87 19.54
C SER A 124 -4.04 -18.72 19.24
N ASN A 125 -4.14 -17.72 20.13
CA ASN A 125 -5.01 -16.56 19.91
C ASN A 125 -4.60 -15.77 18.67
N PHE A 126 -3.30 -15.62 18.38
CA PHE A 126 -2.87 -14.92 17.16
C PHE A 126 -3.39 -15.63 15.89
N TYR A 127 -3.16 -16.94 15.76
CA TYR A 127 -3.57 -17.68 14.55
C TYR A 127 -5.07 -17.96 14.46
N VAL A 128 -5.82 -17.79 15.56
CA VAL A 128 -7.30 -17.76 15.53
C VAL A 128 -7.83 -16.45 14.96
N ASN A 129 -7.14 -15.33 15.23
CA ASN A 129 -7.59 -13.99 14.85
C ASN A 129 -6.96 -13.45 13.56
N VAL A 130 -5.87 -14.07 13.08
CA VAL A 130 -5.11 -13.63 11.91
C VAL A 130 -5.03 -14.75 10.88
N ASP A 131 -5.64 -14.53 9.71
CA ASP A 131 -5.55 -15.46 8.59
C ASP A 131 -4.30 -15.19 7.74
N LEU A 132 -3.45 -16.21 7.62
CA LEU A 132 -2.16 -16.12 6.94
C LEU A 132 -2.13 -17.08 5.74
N PRO A 133 -1.79 -16.59 4.53
CA PRO A 133 -1.55 -17.44 3.36
C PRO A 133 -0.54 -18.56 3.64
N LYS A 134 -0.79 -19.77 3.11
CA LYS A 134 0.06 -20.96 3.35
C LYS A 134 1.52 -20.77 2.90
N GLU A 135 1.76 -20.09 1.80
CA GLU A 135 3.11 -19.84 1.26
C GLU A 135 3.97 -19.00 2.21
N ILE A 136 3.36 -18.09 2.96
CA ILE A 136 4.03 -17.19 3.90
C ILE A 136 4.56 -17.96 5.13
N LYS A 137 3.87 -19.03 5.54
CA LYS A 137 4.23 -19.81 6.74
C LYS A 137 5.63 -20.47 6.67
N ILE A 138 6.20 -20.66 5.48
CA ILE A 138 7.51 -21.32 5.32
C ILE A 138 8.65 -20.37 5.67
N ASN A 139 8.56 -19.09 5.29
CA ASN A 139 9.62 -18.09 5.53
C ASN A 139 9.62 -17.56 6.98
N VAL A 140 8.45 -17.58 7.62
CA VAL A 140 8.21 -17.10 9.00
C VAL A 140 9.14 -17.77 10.03
N LYS A 141 9.48 -19.05 9.86
CA LYS A 141 10.34 -19.78 10.82
C LYS A 141 11.80 -19.32 10.81
N GLU A 142 12.35 -18.96 9.65
CA GLU A 142 13.71 -18.44 9.57
C GLU A 142 13.79 -17.03 10.14
N GLU A 143 12.81 -16.18 9.79
CA GLU A 143 12.71 -14.83 10.35
C GLU A 143 12.52 -14.84 11.87
N ALA A 144 11.74 -15.78 12.41
CA ALA A 144 11.57 -15.95 13.85
C ALA A 144 12.89 -16.14 14.60
N ARG A 145 13.85 -16.88 14.02
CA ARG A 145 15.19 -17.06 14.61
C ARG A 145 15.97 -15.74 14.63
N ASN A 146 15.86 -14.94 13.57
CA ASN A 146 16.47 -13.61 13.53
C ASN A 146 15.86 -12.66 14.57
N VAL A 147 14.53 -12.72 14.77
CA VAL A 147 13.84 -11.98 15.83
C VAL A 147 14.39 -12.36 17.21
N LEU A 148 14.53 -13.66 17.50
CA LEU A 148 15.11 -14.13 18.76
C LEU A 148 16.55 -13.65 18.96
N ALA A 149 17.41 -13.84 17.95
CA ALA A 149 18.81 -13.41 18.03
C ALA A 149 18.94 -11.90 18.27
N ASN A 150 18.06 -11.08 17.67
CA ASN A 150 18.03 -9.64 17.93
C ASN A 150 17.54 -9.33 19.35
N ALA A 151 16.54 -10.05 19.85
CA ALA A 151 16.04 -9.90 21.21
C ALA A 151 17.14 -10.24 22.25
N GLU A 152 17.90 -11.32 22.02
CA GLU A 152 19.02 -11.72 22.86
C GLU A 152 20.11 -10.64 22.92
N LYS A 153 20.51 -10.07 21.78
CA LYS A 153 21.46 -8.94 21.73
C LYS A 153 20.97 -7.72 22.51
N ILE A 154 19.67 -7.41 22.43
CA ILE A 154 19.07 -6.31 23.19
C ILE A 154 19.12 -6.60 24.68
N VAL A 155 18.86 -7.84 25.10
CA VAL A 155 18.96 -8.27 26.50
C VAL A 155 20.40 -8.17 27.01
N GLU A 156 21.38 -8.62 26.25
CA GLU A 156 22.80 -8.49 26.59
C GLU A 156 23.20 -7.03 26.80
N LYS A 157 22.78 -6.15 25.87
CA LYS A 157 23.02 -4.71 26.00
C LYS A 157 22.41 -4.16 27.29
N ARG A 158 21.15 -4.48 27.59
CA ARG A 158 20.46 -4.04 28.82
C ARG A 158 21.17 -4.54 30.09
N LYS A 159 21.62 -5.80 30.10
CA LYS A 159 22.39 -6.37 31.22
C LYS A 159 23.70 -5.62 31.42
N SER A 160 24.42 -5.31 30.34
CA SER A 160 25.67 -4.55 30.42
C SER A 160 25.44 -3.13 30.97
N GLU A 161 24.42 -2.43 30.50
CA GLU A 161 24.06 -1.07 30.96
C GLU A 161 23.64 -1.06 32.44
N ALA A 162 22.86 -2.04 32.87
CA ALA A 162 22.47 -2.19 34.28
C ALA A 162 23.70 -2.47 35.18
N TYR A 163 24.65 -3.28 34.71
CA TYR A 163 25.90 -3.53 35.44
C TYR A 163 26.76 -2.27 35.62
N TYR A 164 26.78 -1.39 34.62
CA TYR A 164 27.48 -0.09 34.73
C TYR A 164 26.79 0.85 35.72
N GLN A 165 25.46 0.94 35.74
CA GLN A 165 24.71 1.81 36.66
C GLN A 165 24.81 1.41 38.14
N VAL A 166 25.07 0.14 38.44
CA VAL A 166 25.20 -0.37 39.83
C VAL A 166 26.63 -0.16 40.36
N ASN A 167 27.62 0.00 39.47
CA ASN A 167 29.04 0.06 39.81
C ASN A 167 29.69 1.45 39.55
N THR A 168 28.90 2.47 39.26
CA THR A 168 29.29 3.90 39.22
C THR A 168 28.45 4.68 40.20
#